data_AF-A0A0H2X7B3-F1
#
_entry.id   AF-A0A0H2X7B3-F1
#
_cell.length_a   1.000
_cell.length_b   1.000
_cell.length_c   1.000
_cell.angle_alpha   90.00
_cell.angle_beta   90.00
_cell.angle_gamma   90.00
#
_symmetry.space_group_name_H-M   'P 1'
#
loop_
_entity.id
_entity.type
_entity.pdbx_description
1 polymer ?
#
loop_
_entity_poly.entity_id
_entity_poly.type
_entity_poly.pdbx_seq_one_letter_code
_entity_poly.pdbx_strand_id
1 'polypeptide(L)'
;MDTWASQCFAMRDELMALAQRQVLPQACGHPFHLLSIELAQQSTGAGTAFLRWRRHDRSAMGVALWQELIASTNTPVNLLADLHAIELQRITLNMQISVLHTLGRQAQECASKAGEADAVYLHRLTSLPAAVRNQ
;
A
#
# COMPACT_ATOMS: atom_id res chain seq x y z
N MET A 1 16.22 -13.38 5.08
CA MET A 1 15.22 -12.78 4.16
C MET A 1 13.88 -12.56 4.87
N ASP A 2 13.48 -13.40 5.82
CA ASP A 2 12.25 -13.18 6.61
C ASP A 2 12.23 -11.82 7.33
N THR A 3 13.35 -11.40 7.93
CA THR A 3 13.46 -10.07 8.57
C THR A 3 13.13 -8.94 7.60
N TRP A 4 13.56 -9.04 6.34
CA TRP A 4 13.27 -8.05 5.32
C TRP A 4 11.78 -8.06 4.96
N ALA A 5 11.18 -9.24 4.80
CA ALA A 5 9.74 -9.36 4.53
C ALA A 5 8.91 -8.71 5.65
N SER A 6 9.26 -8.98 6.91
CA SER A 6 8.60 -8.36 8.07
C SER A 6 8.75 -6.84 8.08
N GLN A 7 9.95 -6.31 7.78
CA GLN A 7 10.18 -4.87 7.70
C GLN A 7 9.34 -4.21 6.60
N CYS A 8 9.25 -4.83 5.41
CA CYS A 8 8.40 -4.30 4.34
C CYS A 8 6.93 -4.22 4.76
N PHE A 9 6.40 -5.26 5.41
CA PHE A 9 5.02 -5.24 5.88
C PHE A 9 4.79 -4.24 7.02
N ALA A 10 5.73 -4.11 7.96
CA ALA A 10 5.65 -3.11 9.03
C ALA A 10 5.61 -1.68 8.45
N MET A 11 6.52 -1.34 7.54
CA MET A 11 6.53 -0.02 6.88
C MET A 11 5.26 0.22 6.05
N ARG A 12 4.75 -0.81 5.36
CA ARG A 12 3.48 -0.73 4.62
C ARG A 12 2.32 -0.37 5.55
N ASP A 13 2.25 -1.03 6.70
CA ASP A 13 1.18 -0.83 7.67
C ASP A 13 1.29 0.53 8.34
N GLU A 14 2.50 1.03 8.58
CA GLU A 14 2.74 2.40 9.04
C GLU A 14 2.26 3.45 8.03
N LEU A 15 2.49 3.25 6.73
CA LEU A 15 1.95 4.15 5.70
C LEU A 15 0.42 4.13 5.63
N MET A 16 -0.19 2.96 5.79
CA MET A 16 -1.65 2.84 5.90
C MET A 16 -2.18 3.58 7.13
N ALA A 17 -1.49 3.47 8.26
CA ALA A 17 -1.83 4.20 9.49
C ALA A 17 -1.58 5.71 9.37
N LEU A 18 -0.57 6.14 8.61
CA LEU A 18 -0.31 7.54 8.30
C LEU A 18 -1.44 8.13 7.44
N ALA A 19 -1.85 7.41 6.40
CA ALA A 19 -2.98 7.79 5.56
C ALA A 19 -4.25 7.99 6.40
N GLN A 20 -4.52 7.08 7.33
CA GLN A 20 -5.69 7.14 8.22
C GLN A 20 -5.63 8.29 9.24
N ARG A 21 -4.46 8.54 9.83
CA ARG A 21 -4.32 9.51 10.94
C ARG A 21 -4.04 10.93 10.50
N GLN A 22 -3.47 11.13 9.31
CA GLN A 22 -3.03 12.45 8.86
C GLN A 22 -3.71 12.88 7.55
N VAL A 23 -3.70 12.03 6.52
CA VAL A 23 -4.21 12.43 5.20
C VAL A 23 -5.73 12.49 5.17
N LEU A 24 -6.42 11.46 5.67
CA LEU A 24 -7.88 11.45 5.68
C LEU A 24 -8.50 12.60 6.49
N PRO A 25 -8.05 12.92 7.72
CA PRO A 25 -8.60 14.05 8.47
C PRO A 25 -8.42 15.40 7.75
N GLN A 26 -7.32 15.58 7.00
CA GLN A 26 -7.10 16.79 6.21
C GLN A 26 -8.04 16.81 4.98
N ALA A 27 -8.10 15.72 4.22
CA ALA A 27 -8.91 15.62 3.00
C ALA A 27 -10.43 15.57 3.26
N CYS A 28 -10.85 15.17 4.47
CA CYS A 28 -12.25 15.17 4.92
C CYS A 28 -12.56 16.33 5.87
N GLY A 29 -11.62 17.26 6.11
CA GLY A 29 -11.79 18.43 6.96
C GLY A 29 -12.50 19.58 6.24
N HIS A 30 -12.77 20.68 6.94
CA HIS A 30 -13.23 21.91 6.30
C HIS A 30 -12.10 22.54 5.48
N PRO A 31 -12.35 23.04 4.25
CA PRO A 31 -13.64 23.12 3.55
C PRO A 31 -13.97 21.90 2.66
N PHE A 32 -13.08 20.91 2.57
CA PHE A 32 -13.22 19.76 1.65
C PHE A 32 -14.43 18.86 1.93
N HIS A 33 -14.91 18.79 3.18
CA HIS A 33 -16.13 18.02 3.50
C HIS A 33 -17.40 18.55 2.81
N LEU A 34 -17.38 19.78 2.27
CA LEU A 34 -18.48 20.39 1.54
C LEU A 34 -18.55 19.95 0.07
N LEU A 35 -17.50 19.27 -0.41
CA LEU A 35 -17.41 18.82 -1.79
C LEU A 35 -18.34 17.61 -2.01
N SER A 36 -18.77 17.41 -3.26
CA SER A 36 -19.65 16.29 -3.65
C SER A 36 -18.97 14.91 -3.58
N ILE A 37 -17.65 14.90 -3.38
CA ILE A 37 -16.82 13.71 -3.28
C ILE A 37 -15.89 13.83 -2.07
N GLU A 38 -15.39 12.69 -1.62
CA GLU A 38 -14.42 12.60 -0.54
C GLU A 38 -13.30 11.62 -0.91
N LEU A 39 -12.15 11.82 -0.26
CA LEU A 39 -11.10 10.82 -0.24
C LEU A 39 -11.40 9.82 0.89
N ALA A 40 -11.32 8.53 0.60
CA ALA A 40 -11.58 7.49 1.59
C ALA A 40 -10.65 6.29 1.44
N GLN A 41 -10.49 5.53 2.52
CA GLN A 41 -9.79 4.24 2.47
C GLN A 41 -10.70 3.13 1.92
N GLN A 42 -10.12 2.25 1.12
CA GLN A 42 -10.70 1.01 0.66
C GLN A 42 -9.76 -0.15 0.95
N SER A 43 -10.19 -1.06 1.82
CA SER A 43 -9.46 -2.30 2.12
C SER A 43 -9.57 -3.30 0.96
N THR A 44 -8.52 -4.09 0.76
CA THR A 44 -8.46 -5.19 -0.19
C THR A 44 -8.34 -6.53 0.54
N GLY A 45 -8.65 -7.63 -0.16
CA GLY A 45 -8.46 -8.99 0.39
C GLY A 45 -7.00 -9.36 0.68
N ALA A 46 -6.02 -8.58 0.20
CA ALA A 46 -4.60 -8.82 0.42
C ALA A 46 -4.04 -8.11 1.66
N GLY A 47 -4.90 -7.59 2.54
CA GLY A 47 -4.50 -6.89 3.75
C GLY A 47 -3.88 -5.51 3.50
N THR A 48 -4.16 -4.89 2.36
CA THR A 48 -3.79 -3.50 2.06
C THR A 48 -5.03 -2.62 2.07
N ALA A 49 -4.85 -1.33 2.38
CA ALA A 49 -5.89 -0.32 2.18
C ALA A 49 -5.34 0.82 1.33
N PHE A 50 -6.13 1.24 0.33
CA PHE A 50 -5.76 2.31 -0.59
C PHE A 50 -6.70 3.50 -0.46
N LEU A 51 -6.17 4.70 -0.69
CA LEU A 51 -6.95 5.92 -0.77
C LEU A 51 -7.63 6.03 -2.14
N ARG A 52 -8.92 6.33 -2.16
CA ARG A 52 -9.72 6.52 -3.37
C ARG A 52 -10.70 7.67 -3.22
N TRP A 53 -10.85 8.44 -4.29
CA TRP A 53 -11.97 9.35 -4.46
C TRP A 53 -13.26 8.55 -4.60
N ARG A 54 -14.30 8.97 -3.89
CA ARG A 54 -15.64 8.40 -3.99
C ARG A 54 -16.70 9.45 -3.76
N ARG A 55 -17.91 9.19 -4.25
CA ARG A 55 -19.10 9.93 -3.80
C ARG A 55 -19.48 9.49 -2.39
N HIS A 56 -20.11 10.40 -1.62
CA HIS A 56 -20.59 10.13 -0.26
C HIS A 56 -21.59 8.98 -0.20
N ASP A 57 -22.46 8.89 -1.20
CA ASP A 57 -23.44 7.80 -1.38
C ASP A 57 -22.81 6.49 -1.89
N ARG A 58 -21.50 6.49 -2.15
CA ARG A 58 -20.71 5.35 -2.69
C ARG A 58 -21.17 4.87 -4.07
N SER A 59 -21.94 5.66 -4.81
CA SER A 59 -22.43 5.32 -6.15
C SER A 59 -21.33 5.29 -7.22
N ALA A 60 -20.27 6.07 -7.02
CA ALA A 60 -19.13 6.14 -7.93
C ALA A 60 -17.81 6.27 -7.16
N MET A 61 -16.72 5.82 -7.79
CA MET A 61 -15.37 5.91 -7.26
C MET A 61 -14.34 6.06 -8.39
N GLY A 62 -13.18 6.62 -8.05
CA GLY A 62 -12.04 6.73 -8.96
C GLY A 62 -11.64 8.18 -9.25
N VAL A 63 -10.49 8.32 -9.91
CA VAL A 63 -9.87 9.63 -10.18
C VAL A 63 -10.70 10.53 -11.09
N ALA A 64 -11.59 9.97 -11.92
CA ALA A 64 -12.50 10.74 -12.76
C ALA A 64 -13.34 11.74 -11.96
N LEU A 65 -13.76 11.36 -10.75
CA LEU A 65 -14.50 12.25 -9.85
C LEU A 65 -13.68 13.49 -9.46
N TRP A 66 -12.40 13.31 -9.16
CA TRP A 66 -11.50 14.43 -8.84
C TRP A 66 -11.22 15.29 -10.08
N GLN A 67 -11.09 14.68 -11.26
CA GLN A 67 -10.92 15.41 -12.52
C GLN A 67 -12.15 16.28 -12.83
N GLU A 68 -13.36 15.73 -12.67
CA GLU A 68 -14.62 16.48 -12.80
C GLU A 68 -14.68 17.64 -11.80
N LEU A 69 -14.27 17.41 -10.55
CA LEU A 69 -14.22 18.44 -9.52
C LEU A 69 -13.25 19.57 -9.90
N ILE A 70 -12.02 19.26 -10.33
CA ILE A 70 -11.03 20.26 -10.74
C ILE A 70 -11.50 21.04 -11.98
N ALA A 71 -12.19 20.38 -12.93
CA ALA A 71 -12.66 21.02 -14.16
C ALA A 71 -13.90 21.90 -13.97
N SER A 72 -14.65 21.70 -12.88
CA SER A 72 -15.88 22.45 -12.60
C SER A 72 -15.62 23.91 -12.29
N THR A 73 -16.33 24.82 -12.96
CA THR A 73 -16.30 26.26 -12.67
C THR A 73 -16.93 26.62 -11.32
N ASN A 74 -17.67 25.69 -10.70
CA ASN A 74 -18.22 25.85 -9.36
C ASN A 74 -17.19 25.54 -8.26
N THR A 75 -16.03 25.00 -8.61
CA THR A 75 -14.96 24.72 -7.64
C THR A 75 -14.20 26.00 -7.32
N PRO A 76 -14.18 26.45 -6.05
CA PRO A 76 -13.47 27.66 -5.67
C PRO A 76 -11.98 27.58 -6.02
N VAL A 77 -11.46 28.61 -6.70
CA VAL A 77 -10.06 28.64 -7.19
C VAL A 77 -9.05 28.45 -6.06
N ASN A 78 -9.35 28.97 -4.87
CA ASN A 78 -8.48 28.83 -3.70
C ASN A 78 -8.34 27.39 -3.19
N LEU A 79 -9.20 26.46 -3.62
CA LEU A 79 -9.11 25.04 -3.27
C LEU A 79 -8.34 24.20 -4.29
N LEU A 80 -8.09 24.72 -5.50
CA LEU A 80 -7.49 23.93 -6.58
C LEU A 80 -6.08 23.45 -6.24
N ALA A 81 -5.27 24.31 -5.60
CA ALA A 81 -3.91 23.96 -5.19
C ALA A 81 -3.91 22.83 -4.15
N ASP A 82 -4.79 22.92 -3.15
CA ASP A 82 -4.88 21.91 -2.09
C ASP A 82 -5.48 20.60 -2.62
N LEU A 83 -6.49 20.65 -3.49
CA LEU A 83 -7.06 19.46 -4.14
C LEU A 83 -6.02 18.75 -5.02
N HIS A 84 -5.15 19.49 -5.70
CA HIS A 84 -4.02 18.93 -6.42
C HIS A 84 -3.00 18.29 -5.47
N ALA A 85 -2.65 18.94 -4.36
CA ALA A 85 -1.75 18.39 -3.37
C ALA A 85 -2.29 17.08 -2.75
N ILE A 86 -3.60 17.01 -2.45
CA ILE A 86 -4.25 15.80 -1.94
C ILE A 86 -4.17 14.66 -2.96
N GLU A 87 -4.37 14.94 -4.25
CA GLU A 87 -4.24 13.91 -5.29
C GLU A 87 -2.79 13.39 -5.40
N LEU A 88 -1.80 14.27 -5.32
CA LEU A 88 -0.39 13.86 -5.28
C LEU A 88 -0.06 13.00 -4.05
N GLN A 89 -0.61 13.33 -2.88
CA GLN A 89 -0.48 12.51 -1.67
C GLN A 89 -1.14 11.14 -1.85
N ARG A 90 -2.36 11.08 -2.41
CA ARG A 90 -3.06 9.83 -2.72
C ARG A 90 -2.23 8.92 -3.63
N ILE A 91 -1.71 9.48 -4.73
CA ILE A 91 -0.87 8.76 -5.70
C ILE A 91 0.37 8.21 -5.00
N THR A 92 1.09 9.06 -4.26
CA THR A 92 2.34 8.70 -3.60
C THR A 92 2.14 7.61 -2.56
N LEU A 93 1.17 7.76 -1.67
CA LEU A 93 0.90 6.78 -0.61
C LEU A 93 0.43 5.45 -1.19
N ASN A 94 -0.48 5.46 -2.17
CA ASN A 94 -0.93 4.22 -2.79
C ASN A 94 0.21 3.49 -3.52
N MET A 95 1.11 4.23 -4.17
CA MET A 95 2.29 3.66 -4.82
C MET A 95 3.22 3.02 -3.77
N GLN A 96 3.57 3.75 -2.70
CA GLN A 96 4.46 3.24 -1.66
C GLN A 96 3.89 2.00 -0.95
N ILE A 97 2.60 2.00 -0.62
CA ILE A 97 1.90 0.83 -0.07
C ILE A 97 2.00 -0.36 -1.03
N SER A 98 1.78 -0.14 -2.32
CA SER A 98 1.85 -1.20 -3.34
C SER A 98 3.27 -1.77 -3.48
N VAL A 99 4.29 -0.90 -3.50
CA VAL A 99 5.70 -1.30 -3.59
C VAL A 99 6.12 -2.11 -2.38
N LEU A 100 5.88 -1.61 -1.16
CA LEU A 100 6.25 -2.32 0.07
C LEU A 100 5.51 -3.65 0.22
N HIS A 101 4.22 -3.69 -0.14
CA HIS A 101 3.48 -4.95 -0.15
C HIS A 101 4.08 -5.97 -1.14
N THR A 102 4.48 -5.53 -2.32
CA THR A 102 5.08 -6.39 -3.34
C THR A 102 6.46 -6.90 -2.92
N LEU A 103 7.31 -6.01 -2.42
CA LEU A 103 8.63 -6.37 -1.88
C LEU A 103 8.52 -7.34 -0.71
N GLY A 104 7.59 -7.11 0.21
CA GLY A 104 7.35 -8.01 1.35
C GLY A 104 6.94 -9.41 0.91
N ARG A 105 6.02 -9.53 -0.06
CA ARG A 105 5.62 -10.83 -0.61
C ARG A 105 6.78 -11.53 -1.30
N GLN A 106 7.53 -10.83 -2.15
CA GLN A 106 8.69 -11.40 -2.84
C GLN A 106 9.77 -11.86 -1.85
N ALA A 107 10.07 -11.07 -0.82
CA ALA A 107 11.03 -11.44 0.20
C ALA A 107 10.60 -12.69 0.98
N GLN A 108 9.30 -12.83 1.29
CA GLN A 108 8.76 -14.02 1.95
C GLN A 108 8.85 -15.27 1.08
N GLU A 109 8.49 -15.16 -0.20
CA GLU A 109 8.61 -16.26 -1.17
C GLU A 109 10.08 -16.70 -1.33
N CYS A 110 11.01 -15.74 -1.43
CA CYS A 110 12.43 -16.03 -1.50
C CYS A 110 12.95 -16.71 -0.23
N ALA A 111 12.49 -16.29 0.95
CA ALA A 111 12.85 -16.94 2.20
C ALA A 111 12.38 -18.41 2.26
N SER A 112 11.15 -18.69 1.83
CA SER A 112 10.63 -20.07 1.73
C SER A 112 11.50 -20.92 0.82
N LYS A 113 11.76 -20.45 -0.40
CA LYS A 113 12.57 -21.17 -1.40
C LYS A 113 14.00 -21.41 -0.92
N ALA A 114 14.60 -20.45 -0.22
CA ALA A 114 15.93 -20.62 0.37
C ALA A 114 15.92 -21.71 1.45
N GLY A 115 14.93 -21.70 2.35
CA GLY A 115 14.76 -22.74 3.37
C GLY A 115 14.51 -24.13 2.77
N GLU A 116 13.75 -24.22 1.69
CA GLU A 116 13.55 -25.48 0.95
C GLU A 116 14.86 -25.98 0.34
N ALA A 117 15.66 -25.09 -0.25
CA ALA A 117 16.97 -25.45 -0.80
C ALA A 117 17.93 -25.96 0.29
N ASP A 118 17.97 -25.29 1.45
CA ASP A 118 18.76 -25.70 2.60
C ASP A 118 18.32 -27.09 3.11
N ALA A 119 17.00 -27.33 3.19
CA ALA A 119 16.46 -28.62 3.61
C ALA A 119 16.87 -29.76 2.67
N VAL A 120 16.81 -29.54 1.36
CA VAL A 120 17.26 -30.52 0.34
C VAL A 120 18.75 -30.81 0.50
N TYR A 121 19.58 -29.77 0.68
CA TYR A 121 21.02 -29.92 0.86
C TYR A 121 21.37 -30.70 2.13
N LEU A 122 20.78 -30.33 3.27
CA LEU A 122 20.99 -31.00 4.55
C LEU A 122 20.51 -32.46 4.53
N HIS A 123 19.38 -32.74 3.88
CA HIS A 123 18.89 -34.10 3.69
C HIS A 123 19.89 -34.95 2.89
N ARG A 124 20.51 -34.38 1.85
CA ARG A 124 21.56 -35.09 1.12
C ARG A 124 22.79 -35.35 1.99
N LEU A 125 23.28 -34.36 2.73
CA LEU A 125 24.45 -34.53 3.60
C LEU A 125 24.23 -35.60 4.69
N THR A 126 23.06 -35.60 5.29
CA THR A 126 22.70 -36.56 6.36
C THR A 126 22.55 -37.99 5.85
N SER A 127 22.18 -38.19 4.58
CA SER A 127 22.10 -39.51 3.93
C SER A 127 23.45 -40.04 3.42
N LEU A 128 24.52 -39.23 3.42
CA LEU A 128 25.85 -39.69 3.01
C LEU A 128 26.50 -40.59 4.09
N PRO A 129 27.22 -41.67 3.70
CA PRO A 129 28.02 -42.47 4.64
C PRO A 129 29.07 -41.61 5.36
N ALA A 130 29.36 -41.92 6.62
CA ALA A 130 30.27 -41.14 7.48
C ALA A 130 31.68 -40.93 6.87
N ALA A 131 32.17 -41.88 6.06
CA ALA A 131 33.47 -41.81 5.39
C ALA A 131 33.57 -40.69 4.32
N VAL A 132 32.43 -40.25 3.76
CA VAL A 132 32.37 -39.19 2.73
C VAL A 132 32.01 -37.83 3.34
N ARG A 133 31.52 -37.81 4.59
CA ARG A 133 30.99 -36.61 5.25
C ARG A 133 32.09 -35.70 5.85
N ASN A 134 33.33 -36.20 5.98
CA ASN A 134 34.47 -35.53 6.64
C ASN A 134 35.65 -35.22 5.70
N GLN A 135 35.48 -35.33 4.39
CA GLN A 135 36.43 -34.85 3.37
C GLN A 135 35.96 -33.50 2.82
#